data_AF-A0A927Y5Q8-F1
#
_entry.id   AF-A0A927Y5Q8-F1
#
_cell.length_a   1.000
_cell.length_b   1.000
_cell.length_c   1.000
_cell.angle_alpha   90.00
_cell.angle_beta   90.00
_cell.angle_gamma   90.00
#
_symmetry.space_group_name_H-M   'P 1'
#
loop_
_entity.id
_entity.type
_entity.pdbx_description
1 polymer ?
#
loop_
_entity_poly.entity_id
_entity_poly.type
_entity_poly.pdbx_seq_one_letter_code
_entity_poly.pdbx_strand_id
1 'polypeptide(L)'
;MATVPCTACHYCVSHCPMKLDIPFLLKLYNEAMVAGSGDFIAPMALASLPADKQPECCVACHSCEQVCPQTIKIPDHLASFARKLGR
;
A
#
# COMPACT_ATOMS: atom_id res chain seq x y z
N MET A 1 8.85 15.51 -0.56
CA MET A 1 8.47 14.12 -0.93
C MET A 1 8.59 13.29 0.32
N ALA A 2 7.46 12.88 0.91
CA ALA A 2 7.45 12.15 2.17
C ALA A 2 7.19 10.67 1.88
N THR A 3 8.14 9.81 2.24
CA THR A 3 7.95 8.37 2.27
C THR A 3 7.12 7.99 3.49
N VAL A 4 6.31 6.96 3.35
CA VAL A 4 5.53 6.38 4.44
C VAL A 4 6.48 5.64 5.39
N PRO A 5 6.52 5.97 6.69
CA PRO A 5 7.42 5.34 7.64
C PRO A 5 6.88 3.96 8.09
N CYS A 6 6.67 3.06 7.14
CA CYS A 6 6.23 1.70 7.46
C CYS A 6 7.42 0.86 7.95
N THR A 7 7.30 0.26 9.13
CA THR A 7 8.30 -0.66 9.70
C THR A 7 8.12 -2.12 9.28
N ALA A 8 7.14 -2.41 8.42
CA ALA A 8 6.75 -3.76 8.01
C ALA A 8 6.52 -4.72 9.19
N CYS A 9 5.82 -4.26 10.24
CA CYS A 9 5.44 -5.10 11.38
C CYS A 9 4.31 -6.10 11.10
N HIS A 10 3.66 -6.03 9.94
CA HIS A 10 2.55 -6.90 9.49
C HIS A 10 1.27 -6.91 10.36
N TYR A 11 1.15 -6.12 11.43
CA TYR A 11 -0.06 -6.07 12.27
C TYR A 11 -1.33 -5.71 11.49
N CYS A 12 -1.20 -4.84 10.49
CA CYS A 12 -2.32 -4.42 9.65
C CYS A 12 -2.87 -5.53 8.74
N VAL A 13 -2.07 -6.54 8.38
CA VAL A 13 -2.46 -7.60 7.43
C VAL A 13 -3.52 -8.51 8.07
N SER A 14 -3.33 -8.87 9.35
CA SER A 14 -4.25 -9.73 10.11
C SER A 14 -5.63 -9.11 10.31
N HIS A 15 -5.68 -7.77 10.37
CA HIS A 15 -6.90 -6.99 10.56
C HIS A 15 -7.54 -6.52 9.25
N CYS A 16 -6.90 -6.75 8.11
CA CYS A 16 -7.47 -6.40 6.82
C CYS A 16 -8.46 -7.49 6.39
N PRO A 17 -9.75 -7.18 6.15
CA PRO A 17 -10.74 -8.17 5.71
C PRO A 17 -10.36 -8.78 4.35
N MET A 18 -9.70 -7.98 3.51
CA MET A 18 -9.19 -8.37 2.19
C MET A 18 -7.81 -9.04 2.26
N LYS A 19 -7.22 -9.18 3.46
CA LYS A 19 -5.89 -9.77 3.71
C LYS A 19 -4.80 -9.23 2.77
N LEU A 20 -4.85 -7.91 2.52
CA LEU A 20 -3.87 -7.25 1.67
C LEU A 20 -2.51 -7.20 2.37
N ASP A 21 -1.45 -7.41 1.58
CA ASP A 21 -0.06 -7.27 2.02
C ASP A 21 0.32 -5.77 2.10
N ILE A 22 -0.33 -5.05 3.04
CA ILE A 22 -0.17 -3.60 3.25
C ILE A 22 1.29 -3.17 3.36
N PRO A 23 2.18 -3.84 4.15
CA PRO A 23 3.59 -3.45 4.22
C PRO A 23 4.28 -3.44 2.86
N PHE A 24 3.98 -4.44 2.03
CA PHE A 24 4.54 -4.56 0.70
C PHE A 24 4.00 -3.47 -0.23
N LEU A 25 2.69 -3.21 -0.20
CA LEU A 25 2.07 -2.13 -0.98
C LEU A 25 2.62 -0.75 -0.60
N LEU A 26 2.82 -0.48 0.69
CA LEU A 26 3.42 0.77 1.16
C LEU A 26 4.88 0.90 0.75
N LYS A 27 5.64 -0.21 0.74
CA LYS A 27 7.00 -0.23 0.21
C LYS A 27 7.02 0.16 -1.27
N LEU A 28 6.16 -0.45 -2.09
CA LEU A 28 6.02 -0.08 -3.50
C LEU A 28 5.59 1.38 -3.69
N TYR A 29 4.67 1.87 -2.85
CA TYR A 29 4.28 3.28 -2.87
C TYR A 29 5.48 4.20 -2.59
N ASN A 30 6.32 3.86 -1.61
CA ASN A 30 7.53 4.63 -1.32
C ASN A 30 8.52 4.61 -2.49
N GLU A 31 8.73 3.44 -3.10
CA GLU A 31 9.55 3.31 -4.30
C GLU A 31 8.97 4.17 -5.45
N ALA A 32 7.65 4.18 -5.63
CA ALA A 32 6.95 5.03 -6.62
C ALA A 32 6.96 6.54 -6.30
N MET A 33 7.22 6.92 -5.05
CA MET A 33 7.34 8.33 -4.63
C MET A 33 8.76 8.87 -4.78
N VAL A 34 9.77 8.00 -4.70
CA VAL A 34 11.18 8.35 -4.91
C VAL A 34 11.43 8.39 -6.43
N ALA A 35 11.39 9.60 -7.00
CA ALA A 35 11.42 9.83 -8.44
C ALA A 35 12.69 9.27 -9.13
N GLY A 36 12.50 8.62 -10.29
CA GLY A 36 13.58 8.19 -11.20
C GLY A 36 13.33 6.84 -11.88
N SER A 37 12.75 5.87 -11.17
CA SER A 37 12.47 4.51 -11.67
C SER A 37 11.21 3.87 -11.07
N GLY A 38 10.70 4.40 -9.96
CA GLY A 38 9.56 3.84 -9.24
C GLY A 38 8.21 3.91 -9.97
N ASP A 39 7.99 4.90 -10.85
CA ASP A 39 6.74 5.00 -11.62
C ASP A 39 6.55 3.82 -12.60
N PHE A 40 7.63 3.14 -13.01
CA PHE A 40 7.56 1.93 -13.84
C PHE A 40 7.66 0.64 -13.02
N ILE A 41 8.48 0.63 -11.96
CA ILE A 41 8.71 -0.58 -11.14
C ILE A 41 7.46 -0.93 -10.33
N ALA A 42 6.76 0.06 -9.78
CA ALA A 42 5.57 -0.17 -8.96
C ALA A 42 4.41 -0.88 -9.70
N PRO A 43 3.96 -0.43 -10.89
CA PRO A 43 2.94 -1.15 -11.66
C PRO A 43 3.41 -2.55 -12.11
N MET A 44 4.69 -2.71 -12.45
CA MET A 44 5.25 -4.00 -12.86
C MET A 44 5.29 -5.02 -11.70
N ALA A 45 5.70 -4.57 -10.51
CA ALA A 45 5.66 -5.38 -9.29
C ALA A 45 4.22 -5.75 -8.92
N LEU A 46 3.27 -4.80 -9.03
CA LEU A 46 1.85 -5.07 -8.81
C LEU A 46 1.24 -6.05 -9.81
N ALA A 47 1.65 -6.00 -11.08
CA ALA A 47 1.22 -6.96 -12.10
C ALA A 47 1.67 -8.39 -11.79
N SER A 48 2.69 -8.55 -10.94
CA SER A 48 3.16 -9.85 -10.45
C SER A 48 2.37 -10.34 -9.23
N LEU A 49 1.57 -9.46 -8.59
CA LEU A 49 0.64 -9.86 -7.53
C LEU A 49 -0.69 -10.33 -8.11
N PRO A 50 -1.35 -11.30 -7.44
CA PRO A 50 -2.71 -11.68 -7.78
C PRO A 50 -3.65 -10.48 -7.63
N ALA A 51 -4.68 -10.43 -8.49
CA ALA A 51 -5.64 -9.33 -8.54
C ALA A 51 -6.27 -9.05 -7.16
N ASP A 52 -6.56 -10.08 -6.38
CA ASP A 52 -7.13 -9.99 -5.04
C ASP A 52 -6.21 -9.35 -3.98
N LYS A 53 -4.92 -9.16 -4.31
CA LYS A 53 -3.92 -8.53 -3.43
C LYS A 53 -3.48 -7.15 -3.90
N GLN A 54 -4.14 -6.61 -4.91
CA GLN A 54 -3.80 -5.29 -5.45
C GLN A 54 -4.34 -4.16 -4.55
N PRO A 55 -3.74 -2.95 -4.60
CA PRO A 55 -4.17 -1.82 -3.78
C PRO A 55 -5.62 -1.39 -4.08
N GLU A 56 -6.14 -1.68 -5.28
CA GLU A 56 -7.53 -1.46 -5.68
C GLU A 56 -8.56 -2.27 -4.88
N CYS A 57 -8.16 -3.41 -4.31
CA CYS A 57 -9.01 -4.21 -3.42
C CYS A 57 -9.20 -3.56 -2.04
N CYS A 58 -8.51 -2.45 -1.76
CA CYS A 58 -8.68 -1.73 -0.50
C CYS A 58 -10.06 -1.07 -0.45
N VAL A 59 -10.97 -1.62 0.37
CA VAL A 59 -12.31 -1.07 0.61
C VAL A 59 -12.34 0.10 1.60
N ALA A 60 -11.17 0.69 1.93
CA ALA A 60 -11.04 1.74 2.93
C ALA A 60 -11.77 1.43 4.26
N CYS A 61 -11.63 0.22 4.79
CA CYS A 61 -12.27 -0.19 6.05
C CYS A 61 -11.72 0.51 7.31
N HIS A 62 -10.58 1.21 7.21
CA HIS A 62 -9.87 1.87 8.30
C HIS A 62 -9.41 0.97 9.47
N SER A 63 -9.69 -0.34 9.46
CA SER A 63 -9.28 -1.25 10.55
C SER A 63 -7.76 -1.36 10.72
N CYS A 64 -7.01 -1.22 9.65
CA CYS A 64 -5.55 -1.30 9.66
C CYS A 64 -4.87 -0.10 10.34
N GLU A 65 -5.51 1.08 10.37
CA GLU A 65 -4.94 2.28 10.97
C GLU A 65 -5.00 2.23 12.51
N GLN A 66 -6.03 1.57 13.06
CA GLN A 66 -6.22 1.44 14.50
C GLN A 66 -5.15 0.56 15.18
N VAL A 67 -4.61 -0.40 14.44
CA VAL A 67 -3.55 -1.30 14.92
C VAL A 67 -2.15 -0.84 14.51
N CYS A 68 -2.04 0.22 13.70
CA CYS A 68 -0.76 0.70 13.22
C CYS A 68 -0.04 1.49 14.34
N PRO A 69 1.13 1.04 14.83
CA PRO A 69 1.85 1.75 15.89
C PRO A 69 2.38 3.12 15.44
N GLN A 70 2.52 3.33 14.14
CA GLN A 70 2.97 4.57 13.52
C GLN A 70 1.78 5.47 13.14
N THR A 71 0.53 5.07 13.42
CA THR A 71 -0.70 5.80 13.08
C THR A 71 -0.75 6.23 11.61
N ILE A 72 -0.28 5.35 10.72
CA ILE A 72 -0.21 5.62 9.28
C ILE A 72 -1.62 5.52 8.69
N LYS A 73 -2.01 6.51 7.89
CA LYS A 73 -3.24 6.49 7.08
C LYS A 73 -3.10 5.57 5.88
N ILE A 74 -3.03 4.26 6.15
CA ILE A 74 -2.86 3.21 5.15
C ILE A 74 -3.89 3.33 4.01
N PRO A 75 -5.20 3.52 4.28
CA PRO A 75 -6.20 3.61 3.22
C PRO A 75 -5.96 4.77 2.26
N ASP A 76 -5.63 5.96 2.78
CA ASP A 76 -5.29 7.14 1.96
C ASP A 76 -4.08 6.89 1.06
N HIS A 77 -3.03 6.25 1.58
CA HIS A 77 -1.84 5.92 0.80
C HIS A 77 -2.14 4.91 -0.30
N LEU A 78 -2.93 3.87 0.00
CA LEU A 78 -3.34 2.88 -0.99
C LEU A 78 -4.26 3.47 -2.07
N ALA A 79 -5.20 4.33 -1.69
CA ALA A 79 -6.06 5.05 -2.62
C ALA A 79 -5.24 5.99 -3.52
N SER A 80 -4.29 6.72 -2.94
CA SER A 80 -3.35 7.56 -3.70
C SER A 80 -2.51 6.72 -4.67
N PHE A 81 -2.11 5.52 -4.25
CA PHE A 81 -1.36 4.59 -5.08
C PHE A 81 -2.18 4.05 -6.25
N ALA A 82 -3.40 3.57 -6.01
CA ALA A 82 -4.34 3.13 -7.04
C ALA A 82 -4.60 4.23 -8.08
N ARG A 83 -4.88 5.46 -7.61
CA ARG A 83 -5.06 6.62 -8.47
C ARG A 83 -3.82 6.95 -9.32
N LYS A 84 -2.61 6.75 -8.78
CA LYS A 84 -1.35 6.92 -9.53
C LYS A 84 -1.20 5.89 -10.64
N LEU A 85 -1.73 4.68 -10.44
CA LEU A 85 -1.72 3.59 -11.41
C LEU A 85 -2.83 3.73 -12.46
N GLY A 86 -3.73 4.70 -12.30
CA GLY A 86 -4.89 4.89 -13.18
C GLY A 86 -5.97 3.82 -13.01
N ARG A 87 -6.08 3.24 -11.81
CA ARG A 87 -7.10 2.26 -11.43
C ARG A 87 -8.02 2.81 -10.34
#